data_AF-A0A803R1B7-F1
#
_entry.id   AF-A0A803R1B7-F1
#
_cell.length_a   1.000
_cell.length_b   1.000
_cell.length_c   1.000
_cell.angle_alpha   90.00
_cell.angle_beta   90.00
_cell.angle_gamma   90.00
#
_symmetry.space_group_name_H-M   'P 1'
#
loop_
_entity.id
_entity.type
_entity.pdbx_description
1 polymer ?
#
loop_
_entity_poly.entity_id
_entity_poly.type
_entity_poly.pdbx_seq_one_letter_code
_entity_poly.pdbx_strand_id
1 'polypeptide(L)' 'MYSTKKKILKDGNAEPTEFEETVAQNLFDLENTNQELKSDLKDLYINSAIQVDISGNRKAVVIYVPTD' A
#
# COMPACT_ATOMS: atom_id res chain seq x y z
N MET A 1 2.39 19.12 2.87
CA MET A 1 2.77 17.82 3.45
C MET A 1 2.29 16.75 2.49
N TYR A 2 3.20 16.05 1.79
CA TYR A 2 2.81 14.93 0.93
C TYR A 2 2.52 13.76 1.85
N SER A 3 1.24 13.46 2.05
CA SER A 3 0.82 12.51 3.08
C SER A 3 0.70 11.11 2.49
N THR A 4 1.44 10.18 3.07
CA THR A 4 1.34 8.72 2.87
C THR A 4 -0.10 8.20 3.02
N LYS A 5 -0.95 8.94 3.75
CA LYS A 5 -2.39 8.68 3.90
C LYS A 5 -3.16 8.61 2.59
N LYS A 6 -2.59 9.07 1.46
CA LYS A 6 -3.20 8.91 0.14
C LYS A 6 -3.01 7.53 -0.49
N LYS A 7 -2.05 6.72 0.00
CA LYS A 7 -1.75 5.39 -0.56
C LYS A 7 -2.50 4.26 0.10
N ILE A 8 -3.23 4.53 1.18
CA ILE A 8 -4.10 3.56 1.84
C ILE A 8 -5.42 4.21 2.25
N LEU A 9 -6.52 3.57 1.88
CA LEU A 9 -7.87 3.97 2.25
C LEU A 9 -8.61 2.78 2.86
N LYS A 10 -8.75 2.81 4.19
CA LYS A 10 -9.46 1.76 4.93
C LYS A 10 -10.96 1.96 4.85
N ASP A 11 -11.69 0.85 4.85
CA ASP A 11 -13.15 0.88 4.97
C ASP A 11 -13.58 1.41 6.33
N GLY A 12 -14.70 2.14 6.35
CA GLY A 12 -15.32 2.63 7.59
C GLY A 12 -14.46 3.58 8.42
N ASN A 13 -13.49 4.28 7.82
CA ASN A 13 -12.52 5.15 8.49
C ASN A 13 -11.68 4.43 9.57
N ALA A 14 -11.44 3.12 9.43
CA ALA A 14 -10.51 2.45 10.32
C ALA A 14 -9.09 3.02 10.15
N GLU A 15 -8.30 3.06 11.22
CA GLU A 15 -6.89 3.45 11.12
C GLU A 15 -6.06 2.30 10.52
N PRO A 16 -5.08 2.59 9.65
CA PRO A 16 -4.15 1.58 9.17
C PRO A 16 -3.32 0.94 10.29
N THR A 17 -2.92 -0.31 10.12
CA THR A 17 -1.90 -0.94 10.98
C THR A 17 -0.49 -0.46 10.62
N GLU A 18 0.48 -0.60 11.53
CA GLU A 18 1.89 -0.23 11.26
C GLU A 18 2.47 -0.92 10.01
N PHE A 19 2.09 -2.18 9.76
CA PHE A 19 2.51 -2.91 8.57
C PHE A 19 1.90 -2.31 7.30
N GLU A 20 0.61 -1.98 7.35
CA GLU A 20 -0.09 -1.31 6.25
C GLU A 20 0.47 0.08 5.97
N GLU A 21 0.80 0.87 7.01
CA GLU A 21 1.49 2.15 6.86
C GLU A 21 2.84 2.00 6.17
N THR A 22 3.59 0.94 6.52
CA THR A 22 4.87 0.62 5.88
C THR A 22 4.68 0.32 4.40
N VAL A 23 3.66 -0.47 4.02
CA VAL A 23 3.35 -0.76 2.61
C VAL A 23 2.95 0.52 1.88
N ALA A 24 2.09 1.36 2.48
CA ALA A 24 1.66 2.64 1.92
C ALA A 24 2.84 3.61 1.70
N GLN A 25 3.80 3.64 2.63
CA GLN A 25 5.02 4.44 2.51
C GLN A 25 5.87 3.98 1.32
N ASN A 26 6.07 2.68 1.15
CA ASN A 26 6.81 2.14 0.00
C ASN A 26 6.14 2.50 -1.34
N LEU A 27 4.81 2.47 -1.43
CA LEU A 27 4.09 2.91 -2.63
C LEU A 27 4.26 4.41 -2.91
N PHE A 28 4.24 5.23 -1.86
CA PHE A 28 4.50 6.66 -1.97
C PHE A 28 5.94 6.94 -2.44
N ASP A 29 6.92 6.24 -1.87
CA ASP A 29 8.31 6.40 -2.26
C ASP A 29 8.52 5.96 -3.72
N LEU A 30 7.88 4.88 -4.16
CA LEU A 30 7.93 4.43 -5.55
C LEU A 30 7.37 5.47 -6.53
N GLU A 31 6.23 6.11 -6.20
CA GLU A 31 5.66 7.22 -7.00
C GLU A 31 6.66 8.37 -7.15
N ASN A 32 7.40 8.70 -6.10
CA ASN A 32 8.29 9.86 -6.08
C ASN A 32 9.69 9.59 -6.63
N THR A 33 10.13 8.34 -6.64
CA THR A 33 11.48 7.94 -7.06
C THR A 33 11.54 7.37 -8.48
N ASN A 34 10.41 6.90 -9.02
CA ASN A 34 10.34 6.37 -10.38
C ASN A 34 9.49 7.27 -11.30
N GLN A 35 10.14 7.99 -12.22
CA GLN A 35 9.46 8.93 -13.13
C GLN A 35 8.48 8.25 -14.09
N GLU A 36 8.76 7.03 -14.53
CA GLU A 36 7.90 6.30 -15.48
C GLU A 36 6.59 5.86 -14.80
N LEU A 37 6.66 5.47 -13.52
CA LEU A 37 5.50 5.00 -12.76
C LEU A 37 4.72 6.12 -12.06
N LYS A 38 5.25 7.35 -12.03
CA LYS A 38 4.69 8.45 -11.24
C LYS A 38 3.23 8.76 -11.60
N SER A 39 2.89 8.80 -12.89
CA SER A 39 1.52 9.07 -13.33
C SER A 39 0.55 7.98 -12.88
N ASP A 40 0.97 6.73 -13.04
CA ASP A 40 0.13 5.55 -12.80
C ASP A 40 -0.09 5.35 -11.30
N LEU A 41 0.92 5.68 -10.49
CA LEU A 41 0.84 5.54 -9.05
C LEU A 41 0.12 6.71 -8.38
N LYS A 42 0.03 7.89 -9.00
CA LYS A 42 -0.50 9.12 -8.37
C LYS A 42 -1.84 8.91 -7.67
N ASP A 43 -2.80 8.29 -8.38
CA ASP A 43 -4.16 8.08 -7.90
C ASP A 43 -4.39 6.63 -7.39
N LEU A 44 -3.33 5.81 -7.36
CA LEU A 44 -3.37 4.45 -6.83
C LEU A 44 -3.35 4.45 -5.30
N TYR A 45 -4.21 3.62 -4.72
CA TYR A 45 -4.27 3.33 -3.28
C TYR A 45 -4.68 1.87 -3.04
N ILE A 46 -4.42 1.39 -1.83
CA ILE A 46 -4.80 0.05 -1.38
C ILE A 46 -5.82 0.13 -0.25
N ASN A 47 -6.61 -0.93 -0.03
CA ASN A 47 -7.53 -0.99 1.10
C ASN A 47 -6.93 -1.68 2.32
N SER A 48 -6.06 -2.67 2.10
CA SER A 48 -5.40 -3.39 3.18
C SER A 48 -4.17 -4.13 2.67
N ALA A 49 -3.26 -4.43 3.58
CA ALA A 49 -2.14 -5.33 3.34
C ALA A 49 -1.94 -6.25 4.54
N ILE A 50 -1.73 -7.54 4.27
CA ILE A 50 -1.45 -8.54 5.31
C ILE A 50 -0.21 -9.34 4.94
N GLN A 51 0.47 -9.84 5.97
CA GLN A 51 1.57 -10.77 5.80
C GLN A 51 1.08 -12.19 6.12
N VAL A 52 1.36 -13.13 5.22
CA VAL A 52 0.96 -14.54 5.37
C VAL A 52 2.17 -15.45 5.26
N ASP A 53 2.22 -16.48 6.11
CA ASP A 53 3.23 -17.52 6.01
C ASP A 53 2.88 -18.47 4.87
N ILE A 54 3.88 -18.81 4.05
CA ILE A 54 3.76 -19.74 2.92
C ILE A 54 4.82 -20.85 3.03
N SER A 55 4.67 -21.90 2.22
CA SER A 55 5.56 -23.05 2.26
C SER A 55 7.04 -22.68 2.04
N GLY A 56 7.92 -23.38 2.75
CA GLY A 56 9.37 -23.20 2.63
C GLY A 56 9.94 -22.08 3.50
N ASN A 57 9.34 -21.81 4.67
CA ASN A 57 9.78 -20.75 5.60
C ASN A 57 9.86 -19.37 4.93
N ARG A 58 8.88 -19.07 4.08
CA ARG A 58 8.76 -17.79 3.37
C ARG A 58 7.51 -17.06 3.83
N LYS A 59 7.51 -15.74 3.67
CA LYS A 59 6.35 -14.88 3.89
C LYS A 59 5.94 -14.24 2.58
N ALA A 60 4.64 -14.13 2.35
CA ALA A 60 4.05 -13.36 1.26
C ALA A 60 3.30 -12.15 1.81
N VAL A 61 3.20 -11.11 0.99
CA VAL A 61 2.36 -9.94 1.27
C VAL A 61 1.16 -10.00 0.34
N VAL A 62 -0.04 -10.03 0.91
CA VAL A 62 -1.30 -9.93 0.17
C VAL A 62 -1.76 -8.49 0.25
N ILE A 63 -1.96 -7.86 -0.91
CA ILE A 63 -2.42 -6.48 -1.04
C ILE A 63 -3.84 -6.50 -1.60
N TYR A 64 -4.78 -5.93 -0.87
CA TYR A 64 -6.16 -5.77 -1.29
C TYR A 64 -6.31 -4.40 -1.97
N VAL A 65 -6.83 -4.41 -3.19
CA VAL A 65 -7.06 -3.21 -4.00
C VAL A 65 -8.56 -2.97 -4.17
N PRO A 66 -8.98 -1.71 -4.42
CA PRO A 66 -10.37 -1.39 -4.73
C PRO A 66 -10.85 -2.13 -5.99
N THR A 67 -12.11 -2.54 -6.01
CA THR A 67 -12.74 -3.22 -7.16
C THR A 67 -13.66 -2.32 -7.98
N ASP A 68 -13.85 -1.08 -7.54
CA ASP A 68 -14.78 -0.11 -8.13
C ASP A 68 -14.17 0.67 -9.30
#